data_AF-A0A965W581-F1
#
_entry.id   AF-A0A965W581-F1
#
_cell.length_a   1.000
_cell.length_b   1.000
_cell.length_c   1.000
_cell.angle_alpha   90.00
_cell.angle_beta   90.00
_cell.angle_gamma   90.00
#
_symmetry.space_group_name_H-M   'P 1'
#
loop_
_entity.id
_entity.type
_entity.pdbx_description
1 polymer ?
#
loop_
_entity_poly.entity_id
_entity_poly.type
_entity_poly.pdbx_seq_one_letter_code
_entity_poly.pdbx_strand_id
1 'polypeptide(L)'
;MPPGFESGENSRFGRKLSLECISCHNAFPTMVLGSENKYSAMPEGIDCERCHGPGSIHVALRQSKSPVDTAHEIDYSIVNPAKLSVDRQFDICQRCHLQGNMVLAEGASFYDFKPGMRLSDFITVFLPRFSNADQSFIMASHADRLKQSACFINSITKVNPKALKPYKNALTCVSCHNPHVSVKATGTASFNNVCMSCHHSSTINTIHTQRNINAQSNCVQCHMPKSGSSDIPHVSIHDHKIQIPISYAHSKEKSNFMGLQAINSNAPPIKTRIEAYLNQFERFQSSVYMLDSAYNLLKRHYRNTSFGRLWIRYYYLKSDYLALLEYVNICGGTQSLLKYFNSKDFENRDAWMWYHIAEAYTQQKKPMDALKAMETAVLLAPYNHEFLNKKAVLLYNANRLNEAVIIWSAILKEEPGFARAWLNMGYYFLDHNQLDSARTYLKKSYHYNPFHVTTLSNLERLYNMLNKNDSARYYKALKYKVIELTKRQAQAKTST
;
A
#
# COMPACT_ATOMS: atom_id res chain seq x y z
N MET A 1 -19.17 -4.09 16.45
CA MET A 1 -17.84 -3.44 16.53
C MET A 1 -17.39 -3.49 17.99
N PRO A 2 -16.11 -3.31 18.32
CA PRO A 2 -15.68 -3.16 19.72
C PRO A 2 -16.41 -1.95 20.38
N PRO A 3 -16.50 -1.88 21.71
CA PRO A 3 -17.11 -0.74 22.41
C PRO A 3 -16.37 0.58 22.12
N GLY A 4 -17.09 1.66 21.84
CA GLY A 4 -16.54 2.98 21.48
C GLY A 4 -16.44 3.24 19.97
N PHE A 5 -17.13 2.42 19.17
CA PHE A 5 -17.16 2.48 17.70
C PHE A 5 -18.58 2.65 17.16
N GLU A 6 -19.56 2.88 18.03
CA GLU A 6 -20.97 3.05 17.72
C GLU A 6 -21.30 4.49 17.28
N SER A 7 -22.49 4.68 16.68
CA SER A 7 -23.08 5.99 16.35
C SER A 7 -22.28 6.89 15.40
N GLY A 8 -21.33 6.35 14.64
CA GLY A 8 -20.55 7.13 13.67
C GLY A 8 -19.50 8.05 14.28
N GLU A 9 -19.29 7.98 15.60
CA GLU A 9 -18.31 8.77 16.36
C GLU A 9 -16.89 8.20 16.22
N ASN A 10 -16.49 7.83 15.00
CA ASN A 10 -15.15 7.33 14.72
C ASN A 10 -14.35 8.34 13.89
N SER A 11 -13.54 9.14 14.57
CA SER A 11 -12.60 10.09 13.95
C SER A 11 -11.34 9.44 13.36
N ARG A 12 -11.24 8.09 13.31
CA ARG A 12 -9.98 7.36 13.08
C ARG A 12 -9.99 6.36 11.91
N PHE A 13 -11.08 6.22 11.17
CA PHE A 13 -11.11 5.43 9.92
C PHE A 13 -11.03 6.28 8.64
N GLY A 14 -10.10 7.25 8.61
CA GLY A 14 -9.84 8.06 7.42
C GLY A 14 -8.94 7.41 6.36
N ARG A 15 -8.64 6.11 6.48
CA ARG A 15 -7.77 5.41 5.52
C ARG A 15 -8.52 5.22 4.21
N LYS A 16 -8.05 5.90 3.16
CA LYS A 16 -8.57 5.72 1.80
C LYS A 16 -8.36 4.27 1.35
N LEU A 17 -9.41 3.68 0.82
CA LEU A 17 -9.36 2.36 0.19
C LEU A 17 -8.97 2.53 -1.27
N SER A 18 -7.65 2.66 -1.52
CA SER A 18 -7.12 2.77 -2.88
C SER A 18 -7.27 1.46 -3.65
N LEU A 19 -7.05 1.54 -4.97
CA LEU A 19 -7.10 0.38 -5.85
C LEU A 19 -6.14 -0.72 -5.39
N GLU A 20 -4.95 -0.33 -4.91
CA GLU A 20 -3.97 -1.23 -4.29
C GLU A 20 -4.59 -2.05 -3.16
N CYS A 21 -5.30 -1.42 -2.22
CA CYS A 21 -5.96 -2.11 -1.11
C CYS A 21 -7.07 -3.03 -1.61
N ILE A 22 -7.99 -2.50 -2.42
CA ILE A 22 -9.16 -3.28 -2.88
C ILE A 22 -8.73 -4.48 -3.72
N SER A 23 -7.64 -4.35 -4.48
CA SER A 23 -7.14 -5.44 -5.30
C SER A 23 -6.73 -6.69 -4.54
N CYS A 24 -6.42 -6.58 -3.24
CA CYS A 24 -6.15 -7.73 -2.39
C CYS A 24 -7.37 -8.21 -1.60
N HIS A 25 -8.38 -7.35 -1.42
CA HIS A 25 -9.48 -7.56 -0.48
C HIS A 25 -10.85 -7.77 -1.14
N ASN A 26 -10.92 -7.63 -2.46
CA ASN A 26 -12.16 -7.76 -3.20
C ASN A 26 -11.93 -8.37 -4.58
N ALA A 27 -13.04 -8.71 -5.25
CA ALA A 27 -13.07 -9.06 -6.66
C ALA A 27 -12.73 -7.83 -7.53
N PHE A 28 -13.28 -7.72 -8.74
CA PHE A 28 -12.98 -6.61 -9.65
C PHE A 28 -13.98 -5.45 -9.46
N PRO A 29 -13.63 -4.36 -8.74
CA PRO A 29 -14.46 -3.17 -8.64
C PRO A 29 -14.38 -2.33 -9.92
N THR A 30 -15.31 -1.39 -10.08
CA THR A 30 -15.21 -0.34 -11.11
C THR A 30 -14.77 0.96 -10.44
N MET A 31 -13.47 1.28 -10.50
CA MET A 31 -12.93 2.53 -9.98
C MET A 31 -13.20 3.68 -10.94
N VAL A 32 -13.61 4.83 -10.40
CA VAL A 32 -13.77 6.06 -11.18
C VAL A 32 -12.39 6.65 -11.45
N LEU A 33 -12.00 6.74 -12.73
CA LEU A 33 -10.71 7.24 -13.17
C LEU A 33 -10.48 8.69 -12.69
N GLY A 34 -9.28 9.03 -12.24
CA GLY A 34 -8.98 10.34 -11.68
C GLY A 34 -9.41 10.53 -10.22
N SER A 35 -9.77 9.46 -9.53
CA SER A 35 -10.07 9.42 -8.09
C SER A 35 -9.01 8.63 -7.33
N GLU A 36 -9.01 8.72 -6.00
CA GLU A 36 -8.14 7.88 -5.15
C GLU A 36 -8.89 6.72 -4.47
N ASN A 37 -10.20 6.85 -4.31
CA ASN A 37 -11.02 5.91 -3.54
C ASN A 37 -12.52 5.95 -3.92
N LYS A 38 -12.85 6.31 -5.16
CA LYS A 38 -14.24 6.35 -5.65
C LYS A 38 -14.51 5.18 -6.59
N TYR A 39 -15.58 4.45 -6.32
CA TYR A 39 -15.98 3.27 -7.09
C TYR A 39 -17.46 3.39 -7.48
N SER A 40 -17.79 3.11 -8.74
CA SER A 40 -19.18 3.02 -9.20
C SER A 40 -19.80 1.65 -8.94
N ALA A 41 -18.96 0.62 -8.80
CA ALA A 41 -19.35 -0.73 -8.41
C ALA A 41 -18.28 -1.34 -7.49
N MET A 42 -18.73 -2.00 -6.41
CA MET A 42 -17.88 -2.68 -5.44
C MET A 42 -18.45 -4.08 -5.18
N PRO A 43 -17.78 -5.16 -5.61
CA PRO A 43 -18.22 -6.52 -5.30
C PRO A 43 -18.07 -6.85 -3.81
N GLU A 44 -18.53 -8.03 -3.40
CA GLU A 44 -18.45 -8.50 -2.01
C GLU A 44 -17.36 -9.58 -1.86
N GLY A 45 -16.15 -9.15 -1.54
CA GLY A 45 -15.04 -10.04 -1.21
C GLY A 45 -14.37 -10.71 -2.41
N ILE A 46 -13.47 -11.65 -2.13
CA ILE A 46 -12.70 -12.37 -3.15
C ILE A 46 -13.58 -13.45 -3.78
N ASP A 47 -13.74 -13.41 -5.10
CA ASP A 47 -14.52 -14.36 -5.88
C ASP A 47 -13.65 -15.40 -6.62
N CYS A 48 -14.30 -16.25 -7.42
CA CYS A 48 -13.63 -17.28 -8.20
C CYS A 48 -12.58 -16.70 -9.16
N GLU A 49 -12.85 -15.55 -9.79
CA GLU A 49 -12.02 -15.01 -10.86
C GLU A 49 -10.67 -14.49 -10.37
N ARG A 50 -10.56 -14.12 -9.09
CA ARG A 50 -9.29 -13.73 -8.48
C ARG A 50 -8.25 -14.86 -8.49
N CYS A 51 -8.69 -16.11 -8.43
CA CYS A 51 -7.82 -17.30 -8.42
C CYS A 51 -7.84 -18.07 -9.75
N HIS A 52 -8.96 -18.01 -10.47
CA HIS A 52 -9.23 -18.82 -11.66
C HIS A 52 -9.26 -18.01 -12.98
N GLY A 53 -9.18 -16.68 -12.91
CA GLY A 53 -9.33 -15.80 -14.06
C GLY A 53 -10.78 -15.68 -14.53
N PRO A 54 -11.05 -14.96 -15.63
CA PRO A 54 -12.40 -14.78 -16.15
C PRO A 54 -13.09 -16.12 -16.40
N GLY A 55 -14.24 -16.35 -15.76
CA GLY A 55 -14.92 -17.65 -15.72
C GLY A 55 -16.14 -17.77 -16.62
N SER A 56 -16.53 -16.70 -17.32
CA SER A 56 -17.78 -16.65 -18.09
C SER A 56 -17.87 -17.74 -19.18
N ILE A 57 -16.77 -18.00 -19.88
CA ILE A 57 -16.69 -19.07 -20.90
C ILE A 57 -16.88 -20.44 -20.26
N HIS A 58 -16.24 -20.68 -19.11
CA HIS A 58 -16.38 -21.92 -18.36
C HIS A 58 -17.83 -22.16 -17.91
N VAL A 59 -18.49 -21.14 -17.35
CA VAL A 59 -19.90 -21.25 -16.93
C VAL A 59 -20.79 -21.60 -18.13
N ALA A 60 -20.61 -20.93 -19.27
CA ALA A 60 -21.38 -21.22 -20.49
C ALA A 60 -21.17 -22.65 -20.98
N LEU A 61 -19.92 -23.15 -20.98
CA LEU A 61 -19.61 -24.52 -21.37
C LEU A 61 -20.22 -25.55 -20.41
N ARG A 62 -20.24 -25.30 -19.10
CA ARG A 62 -20.85 -26.22 -18.12
C ARG A 62 -22.36 -26.23 -18.17
N GLN A 63 -22.98 -25.13 -18.60
CA GLN A 63 -24.42 -25.06 -18.88
C GLN A 63 -24.78 -25.74 -20.21
N SER A 64 -23.82 -25.88 -21.12
CA SER A 64 -23.96 -26.68 -22.33
C SER A 64 -23.82 -28.19 -22.01
N LYS A 65 -24.48 -29.07 -22.78
CA LYS A 65 -24.40 -30.54 -22.60
C LYS A 65 -23.06 -31.17 -23.03
N SER A 66 -21.98 -30.39 -23.17
CA SER A 66 -20.65 -30.86 -23.59
C SER A 66 -19.54 -30.48 -22.59
N PRO A 67 -19.54 -31.08 -21.38
CA PRO A 67 -18.52 -30.79 -20.37
C PRO A 67 -17.14 -31.40 -20.73
N VAL A 68 -16.06 -30.67 -20.45
CA VAL A 68 -14.69 -31.21 -20.49
C VAL A 68 -14.47 -32.16 -19.31
N ASP A 69 -13.97 -33.36 -19.56
CA ASP A 69 -13.53 -34.31 -18.53
C ASP A 69 -12.15 -33.92 -17.97
N THR A 70 -12.15 -33.25 -16.82
CA THR A 70 -10.94 -32.70 -16.19
C THR A 70 -10.03 -33.76 -15.54
N ALA A 71 -10.50 -35.01 -15.44
CA ALA A 71 -9.68 -36.13 -14.99
C ALA A 71 -8.60 -36.48 -16.02
N HIS A 72 -8.94 -36.39 -17.31
CA HIS A 72 -8.07 -36.79 -18.41
C HIS A 72 -7.49 -35.60 -19.19
N GLU A 73 -8.23 -34.47 -19.26
CA GLU A 73 -7.85 -33.33 -20.09
C GLU A 73 -7.71 -32.02 -19.29
N ILE A 74 -7.21 -30.97 -19.95
CA ILE A 74 -7.13 -29.62 -19.40
C ILE A 74 -8.35 -28.84 -19.87
N ASP A 75 -9.12 -28.30 -18.92
CA ASP A 75 -10.14 -27.31 -19.22
C ASP A 75 -9.48 -25.95 -19.45
N TYR A 76 -9.39 -25.52 -20.71
CA TYR A 76 -8.80 -24.24 -21.09
C TYR A 76 -9.74 -23.04 -20.88
N SER A 77 -11.00 -23.28 -20.52
CA SER A 77 -11.96 -22.20 -20.28
C SER A 77 -11.83 -21.54 -18.91
N ILE A 78 -11.05 -22.14 -18.01
CA ILE A 78 -10.80 -21.62 -16.66
C ILE A 78 -9.42 -22.06 -16.16
N VAL A 79 -8.73 -21.19 -15.43
CA VAL A 79 -7.43 -21.57 -14.86
C VAL A 79 -7.65 -22.52 -13.70
N ASN A 80 -6.95 -23.65 -13.68
CA ASN A 80 -6.86 -24.50 -12.51
C ASN A 80 -5.45 -24.37 -11.88
N PRO A 81 -5.31 -23.75 -10.69
CA PRO A 81 -4.02 -23.58 -10.05
C PRO A 81 -3.23 -24.90 -9.89
N ALA A 82 -3.87 -26.04 -9.65
CA ALA A 82 -3.19 -27.33 -9.53
C ALA A 82 -2.51 -27.79 -10.83
N LYS A 83 -2.92 -27.29 -12.00
CA LYS A 83 -2.34 -27.65 -13.29
C LYS A 83 -1.22 -26.67 -13.71
N LEU A 84 -0.99 -25.60 -12.94
CA LEU A 84 0.05 -24.61 -13.22
C LEU A 84 1.43 -25.06 -12.75
N SER A 85 2.48 -24.50 -13.36
CA SER A 85 3.84 -24.59 -12.83
C SER A 85 3.90 -24.00 -11.42
N VAL A 86 4.88 -24.43 -10.62
CA VAL A 86 5.02 -23.97 -9.24
C VAL A 86 5.11 -22.45 -9.17
N ASP A 87 5.89 -21.81 -10.05
CA ASP A 87 5.99 -20.35 -10.09
C ASP A 87 4.64 -19.69 -10.37
N ARG A 88 3.91 -20.14 -11.41
CA ARG A 88 2.60 -19.56 -11.76
C ARG A 88 1.56 -19.76 -10.66
N GLN A 89 1.65 -20.83 -9.86
CA GLN A 89 0.84 -20.99 -8.65
C GLN A 89 1.19 -19.93 -7.58
N PHE A 90 2.49 -19.74 -7.32
CA PHE A 90 2.94 -18.71 -6.40
C PHE A 90 2.51 -17.32 -6.87
N ASP A 91 2.58 -16.99 -8.15
CA ASP A 91 2.17 -15.68 -8.67
C ASP A 91 0.70 -15.37 -8.35
N ILE A 92 -0.20 -16.36 -8.35
CA ILE A 92 -1.60 -16.19 -7.92
C ILE A 92 -1.65 -15.85 -6.43
N CYS A 93 -1.01 -16.66 -5.58
CA CYS A 93 -1.07 -16.46 -4.12
C CYS A 93 -0.35 -15.18 -3.69
N GLN A 94 0.77 -14.85 -4.33
CA GLN A 94 1.58 -13.66 -4.07
C GLN A 94 0.81 -12.38 -4.37
N ARG A 95 -0.21 -12.43 -5.22
CA ARG A 95 -1.04 -11.26 -5.50
C ARG A 95 -1.65 -10.63 -4.24
N CYS A 96 -1.93 -11.46 -3.22
CA CYS A 96 -2.47 -11.00 -1.92
C CYS A 96 -1.56 -11.35 -0.73
N HIS A 97 -0.83 -12.47 -0.78
CA HIS A 97 0.01 -12.96 0.34
C HIS A 97 1.50 -12.60 0.23
N LEU A 98 1.83 -11.69 -0.69
CA LEU A 98 3.12 -11.01 -0.78
C LEU A 98 2.86 -9.49 -0.85
N GLN A 99 2.51 -8.92 0.28
CA GLN A 99 2.45 -7.48 0.48
C GLN A 99 3.87 -6.94 0.73
N GLY A 100 4.07 -5.66 0.50
CA GLY A 100 5.35 -4.99 0.65
C GLY A 100 5.31 -3.66 -0.08
N ASN A 101 6.46 -3.22 -0.57
CA ASN A 101 6.51 -2.10 -1.49
C ASN A 101 6.21 -2.59 -2.90
N MET A 102 4.93 -2.52 -3.27
CA MET A 102 4.44 -2.91 -4.59
C MET A 102 4.69 -1.79 -5.60
N VAL A 103 5.36 -2.11 -6.70
CA VAL A 103 5.64 -1.19 -7.81
C VAL A 103 5.01 -1.76 -9.07
N LEU A 104 4.10 -0.99 -9.66
CA LEU A 104 3.46 -1.33 -10.94
C LEU A 104 4.45 -1.14 -12.09
N ALA A 105 4.36 -1.99 -13.10
CA ALA A 105 4.98 -1.72 -14.40
C ALA A 105 4.37 -0.45 -15.03
N GLU A 106 5.10 0.14 -15.99
CA GLU A 106 4.59 1.33 -16.67
C GLU A 106 3.30 0.99 -17.43
N GLY A 107 2.26 1.82 -17.28
CA GLY A 107 0.96 1.59 -17.90
C GLY A 107 0.12 0.48 -17.24
N ALA A 108 0.71 -0.33 -16.36
CA ALA A 108 -0.02 -1.40 -15.68
C ALA A 108 -0.91 -0.87 -14.55
N SER A 109 -1.97 -1.62 -14.27
CA SER A 109 -2.86 -1.50 -13.13
C SER A 109 -2.78 -2.73 -12.22
N PHE A 110 -3.29 -2.58 -10.99
CA PHE A 110 -3.41 -3.68 -10.05
C PHE A 110 -4.30 -4.84 -10.58
N TYR A 111 -5.15 -4.63 -11.57
CA TYR A 111 -6.06 -5.67 -12.08
C TYR A 111 -5.63 -6.29 -13.42
N ASP A 112 -4.47 -5.91 -13.95
CA ASP A 112 -3.99 -6.43 -15.24
C ASP A 112 -3.41 -7.84 -15.12
N PHE A 113 -2.92 -8.21 -13.94
CA PHE A 113 -2.51 -9.59 -13.66
C PHE A 113 -3.72 -10.52 -13.66
N LYS A 114 -3.66 -11.54 -14.52
CA LYS A 114 -4.63 -12.65 -14.54
C LYS A 114 -3.95 -13.96 -14.12
N PRO A 115 -4.66 -14.87 -13.43
CA PRO A 115 -4.14 -16.19 -13.10
C PRO A 115 -3.53 -16.89 -14.33
N GLY A 116 -2.37 -17.52 -14.16
CA GLY A 116 -1.59 -18.10 -15.26
C GLY A 116 -0.56 -17.15 -15.89
N MET A 117 -0.62 -15.84 -15.63
CA MET A 117 0.41 -14.88 -16.06
C MET A 117 1.57 -14.83 -15.05
N ARG A 118 2.60 -14.04 -15.38
CA ARG A 118 3.69 -13.70 -14.46
C ARG A 118 3.38 -12.41 -13.72
N LEU A 119 3.34 -12.47 -12.38
CA LEU A 119 2.98 -11.32 -11.56
C LEU A 119 3.98 -10.19 -11.76
N SER A 120 5.28 -10.50 -11.86
CA SER A 120 6.33 -9.50 -12.03
C SER A 120 6.27 -8.71 -13.33
N ASP A 121 5.51 -9.16 -14.32
CA ASP A 121 5.30 -8.40 -15.56
C ASP A 121 4.38 -7.19 -15.32
N PHE A 122 3.59 -7.21 -14.23
CA PHE A 122 2.64 -6.16 -13.85
C PHE A 122 2.99 -5.49 -12.52
N ILE A 123 3.38 -6.28 -11.52
CA ILE A 123 3.63 -5.84 -10.15
C ILE A 123 4.91 -6.49 -9.65
N THR A 124 5.92 -5.68 -9.31
CA THR A 124 7.09 -6.16 -8.58
C THR A 124 6.96 -5.79 -7.11
N VAL A 125 7.17 -6.77 -6.21
CA VAL A 125 7.10 -6.54 -4.76
C VAL A 125 8.50 -6.51 -4.17
N PHE A 126 8.84 -5.39 -3.52
CA PHE A 126 10.10 -5.21 -2.81
C PHE A 126 9.91 -5.31 -1.30
N LEU A 127 10.86 -5.98 -0.63
CA LEU A 127 10.98 -5.98 0.82
C LEU A 127 12.34 -5.42 1.25
N PRO A 128 12.40 -4.63 2.34
CA PRO A 128 13.67 -4.20 2.91
C PRO A 128 14.36 -5.39 3.57
N ARG A 129 15.67 -5.52 3.34
CA ARG A 129 16.53 -6.51 4.01
C ARG A 129 17.46 -5.81 4.99
N PHE A 130 17.63 -6.42 6.15
CA PHE A 130 18.52 -5.95 7.20
C PHE A 130 19.40 -7.09 7.69
N SER A 131 20.64 -6.78 8.10
CA SER A 131 21.50 -7.76 8.74
C SER A 131 20.89 -8.24 10.07
N ASN A 132 21.01 -9.53 10.36
CA ASN A 132 20.55 -10.15 11.61
C ASN A 132 19.04 -9.96 11.92
N ALA A 133 18.19 -9.75 10.90
CA ALA A 133 16.76 -9.50 11.06
C ALA A 133 15.85 -10.67 10.60
N ASP A 134 16.40 -11.87 10.50
CA ASP A 134 15.74 -13.06 9.92
C ASP A 134 14.43 -13.49 10.61
N GLN A 135 14.21 -13.09 11.86
CA GLN A 135 12.97 -13.36 12.60
C GLN A 135 11.94 -12.23 12.50
N SER A 136 12.31 -11.07 11.95
CA SER A 136 11.39 -9.97 11.68
C SER A 136 10.77 -10.12 10.29
N PHE A 137 9.45 -10.13 10.21
CA PHE A 137 8.73 -10.22 8.95
C PHE A 137 7.36 -9.54 9.05
N ILE A 138 6.85 -9.13 7.89
CA ILE A 138 5.55 -8.47 7.78
C ILE A 138 4.42 -9.48 7.61
N MET A 139 3.20 -9.06 7.91
CA MET A 139 1.98 -9.87 7.87
C MET A 139 1.86 -10.72 6.59
N ALA A 140 1.75 -10.07 5.44
CA ALA A 140 1.58 -10.75 4.16
C ALA A 140 2.94 -11.01 3.49
N SER A 141 3.84 -11.76 4.14
CA SER A 141 5.12 -12.21 3.57
C SER A 141 5.19 -13.73 3.38
N HIS A 142 4.06 -14.42 3.37
CA HIS A 142 4.00 -15.89 3.47
C HIS A 142 4.80 -16.57 2.36
N ALA A 143 4.72 -16.05 1.13
CA ALA A 143 5.48 -16.58 0.00
C ALA A 143 6.99 -16.33 0.12
N ASP A 144 7.41 -15.16 0.62
CA ASP A 144 8.83 -14.86 0.88
C ASP A 144 9.39 -15.83 1.94
N ARG A 145 8.68 -15.95 3.07
CA ARG A 145 9.07 -16.82 4.18
C ARG A 145 9.14 -18.28 3.75
N LEU A 146 8.12 -18.79 3.06
CA LEU A 146 8.10 -20.17 2.57
C LEU A 146 9.27 -20.48 1.64
N LYS A 147 9.61 -19.55 0.73
CA LYS A 147 10.73 -19.75 -0.20
C LYS A 147 12.11 -19.76 0.48
N GLN A 148 12.22 -19.25 1.70
CA GLN A 148 13.43 -19.32 2.52
C GLN A 148 13.54 -20.64 3.30
N SER A 149 12.48 -21.44 3.37
CA SER A 149 12.48 -22.70 4.12
C SER A 149 13.36 -23.75 3.44
N ALA A 150 14.11 -24.52 4.23
CA ALA A 150 14.84 -25.68 3.73
C ALA A 150 13.88 -26.70 3.08
N CYS A 151 12.66 -26.81 3.60
CA CYS A 151 11.59 -27.65 3.04
C CYS A 151 11.28 -27.27 1.60
N PHE A 152 11.04 -25.98 1.33
CA PHE A 152 10.77 -25.48 -0.02
C PHE A 152 11.98 -25.70 -0.93
N ILE A 153 13.16 -25.21 -0.52
CA ILE A 153 14.40 -25.27 -1.30
C ILE A 153 14.74 -26.70 -1.72
N ASN A 154 14.57 -27.67 -0.82
CA ASN A 154 14.84 -29.08 -1.15
C ASN A 154 13.74 -29.67 -2.05
N SER A 155 12.47 -29.37 -1.79
CA SER A 155 11.35 -29.94 -2.53
C SER A 155 11.28 -29.47 -3.99
N ILE A 156 11.67 -28.22 -4.28
CA ILE A 156 11.56 -27.65 -5.64
C ILE A 156 12.49 -28.35 -6.64
N THR A 157 13.57 -28.96 -6.16
CA THR A 157 14.50 -29.75 -7.00
C THR A 157 13.87 -31.02 -7.59
N LYS A 158 12.72 -31.45 -7.04
CA LYS A 158 11.99 -32.67 -7.44
C LYS A 158 10.83 -32.39 -8.40
N VAL A 159 10.66 -31.15 -8.86
CA VAL A 159 9.60 -30.75 -9.79
C VAL A 159 9.82 -31.39 -11.15
N ASN A 160 8.77 -31.98 -11.71
CA ASN A 160 8.72 -32.33 -13.13
C ASN A 160 7.84 -31.31 -13.88
N PRO A 161 8.42 -30.35 -14.62
CA PRO A 161 7.66 -29.30 -15.29
C PRO A 161 6.79 -29.82 -16.45
N LYS A 162 7.05 -31.03 -16.95
CA LYS A 162 6.27 -31.65 -18.03
C LYS A 162 5.06 -32.47 -17.53
N ALA A 163 4.93 -32.67 -16.21
CA ALA A 163 3.82 -33.41 -15.65
C ALA A 163 2.53 -32.57 -15.63
N LEU A 164 1.36 -33.23 -15.70
CA LEU A 164 0.05 -32.57 -15.62
C LEU A 164 -0.19 -31.85 -14.27
N LYS A 165 0.50 -32.27 -13.21
CA LYS A 165 0.52 -31.64 -11.88
C LYS A 165 1.98 -31.38 -11.47
N PRO A 166 2.64 -30.33 -11.98
CA PRO A 166 4.07 -30.10 -11.77
C PRO A 166 4.48 -29.98 -10.30
N TYR A 167 3.55 -29.53 -9.45
CA TYR A 167 3.79 -29.27 -8.03
C TYR A 167 3.79 -30.51 -7.12
N LYS A 168 3.41 -31.70 -7.61
CA LYS A 168 3.12 -32.87 -6.75
C LYS A 168 4.24 -33.24 -5.78
N ASN A 169 5.50 -32.99 -6.15
CA ASN A 169 6.68 -33.30 -5.32
C ASN A 169 7.34 -32.05 -4.72
N ALA A 170 6.71 -30.89 -4.86
CA ALA A 170 7.19 -29.61 -4.36
C ALA A 170 6.26 -29.06 -3.29
N LEU A 171 6.83 -28.41 -2.28
CA LEU A 171 6.07 -27.70 -1.26
C LEU A 171 5.55 -26.39 -1.86
N THR A 172 4.23 -26.23 -1.87
CA THR A 172 3.54 -25.01 -2.33
C THR A 172 2.49 -24.58 -1.32
N CYS A 173 1.88 -23.41 -1.52
CA CYS A 173 0.77 -22.95 -0.68
C CYS A 173 -0.36 -24.00 -0.60
N VAL A 174 -0.69 -24.64 -1.73
CA VAL A 174 -1.78 -25.62 -1.82
C VAL A 174 -1.41 -27.03 -1.37
N SER A 175 -0.15 -27.24 -0.94
CA SER A 175 0.23 -28.49 -0.27
C SER A 175 -0.41 -28.57 1.12
N CYS A 176 -0.54 -27.43 1.80
CA CYS A 176 -1.11 -27.33 3.15
C CYS A 176 -2.51 -26.69 3.16
N HIS A 177 -2.78 -25.77 2.24
CA HIS A 177 -4.04 -25.02 2.21
C HIS A 177 -4.95 -25.46 1.07
N ASN A 178 -6.23 -25.56 1.35
CA ASN A 178 -7.26 -25.62 0.32
C ASN A 178 -7.96 -24.24 0.27
N PRO A 179 -7.82 -23.44 -0.80
CA PRO A 179 -8.44 -22.13 -0.89
C PRO A 179 -9.96 -22.13 -0.75
N HIS A 180 -10.62 -23.27 -0.96
CA HIS A 180 -12.06 -23.45 -0.80
C HIS A 180 -12.48 -23.94 0.58
N VAL A 181 -11.54 -24.24 1.48
CA VAL A 181 -11.81 -24.72 2.83
C VAL A 181 -11.07 -23.86 3.84
N SER A 182 -11.82 -23.28 4.77
CA SER A 182 -11.24 -22.46 5.84
C SER A 182 -10.25 -23.28 6.67
N VAL A 183 -9.08 -22.68 6.95
CA VAL A 183 -8.07 -23.27 7.85
C VAL A 183 -8.61 -23.55 9.26
N LYS A 184 -9.71 -22.90 9.67
CA LYS A 184 -10.39 -23.19 10.94
C LYS A 184 -11.07 -24.56 10.95
N ALA A 185 -11.41 -25.09 9.77
CA ALA A 185 -12.01 -26.41 9.59
C ALA A 185 -10.97 -27.48 9.20
N THR A 186 -9.75 -27.09 8.79
CA THR A 186 -8.68 -28.03 8.45
C THR A 186 -8.08 -28.65 9.71
N GLY A 187 -8.22 -29.97 9.87
CA GLY A 187 -7.66 -30.69 11.01
C GLY A 187 -6.14 -30.82 10.97
N THR A 188 -5.51 -30.90 12.15
CA THR A 188 -4.05 -31.02 12.34
C THR A 188 -3.42 -32.16 11.54
N ALA A 189 -4.12 -33.29 11.40
CA ALA A 189 -3.65 -34.44 10.63
C ALA A 189 -3.35 -34.07 9.17
N SER A 190 -4.12 -33.16 8.56
CA SER A 190 -3.87 -32.69 7.19
C SER A 190 -2.50 -32.01 7.06
N PHE A 191 -2.14 -31.17 8.03
CA PHE A 191 -0.84 -30.49 8.03
C PHE A 191 0.30 -31.45 8.36
N ASN A 192 0.12 -32.33 9.35
CA ASN A 192 1.12 -33.33 9.71
C ASN A 192 1.44 -34.26 8.52
N ASN A 193 0.44 -34.67 7.75
CA ASN A 193 0.64 -35.54 6.59
C ASN A 193 1.58 -34.92 5.54
N VAL A 194 1.56 -33.58 5.39
CA VAL A 194 2.52 -32.88 4.52
C VAL A 194 3.94 -33.02 5.06
N CYS A 195 4.15 -32.84 6.36
CA CYS A 195 5.45 -33.05 6.99
C CYS A 195 5.92 -34.51 6.81
N MET A 196 5.03 -35.47 7.08
CA MET A 196 5.32 -36.91 7.02
C MET A 196 5.56 -37.42 5.60
N SER A 197 5.22 -36.65 4.56
CA SER A 197 5.58 -36.98 3.17
C SER A 197 7.09 -36.97 2.90
N CYS A 198 7.86 -36.29 3.76
CA CYS A 198 9.33 -36.29 3.74
C CYS A 198 9.94 -36.79 5.06
N HIS A 199 9.27 -36.59 6.19
CA HIS A 199 9.76 -36.96 7.53
C HIS A 199 9.14 -38.28 8.01
N HIS A 200 9.65 -39.41 7.54
CA HIS A 200 9.21 -40.73 8.02
C HIS A 200 9.69 -41.00 9.46
N SER A 201 9.21 -42.07 10.09
CA SER A 201 9.51 -42.45 11.50
C SER A 201 11.01 -42.53 11.85
N SER A 202 11.87 -42.78 10.86
CA SER A 202 13.34 -42.72 10.98
C SER A 202 13.92 -41.32 11.18
N THR A 203 13.10 -40.27 11.15
CA THR A 203 13.51 -38.85 11.30
C THR A 203 13.27 -38.32 12.72
N ILE A 204 12.86 -39.19 13.66
CA ILE A 204 12.73 -38.84 15.08
C ILE A 204 14.13 -38.56 15.64
N ASN A 205 14.41 -37.28 15.88
CA ASN A 205 15.65 -36.84 16.49
C ASN A 205 15.55 -36.89 18.03
N THR A 206 16.68 -36.67 18.69
CA THR A 206 16.76 -36.65 20.17
C THR A 206 15.76 -35.70 20.82
N ILE A 207 15.45 -34.56 20.17
CA ILE A 207 14.51 -33.55 20.69
C ILE A 207 13.07 -34.09 20.67
N HIS A 208 12.67 -34.78 19.60
CA HIS A 208 11.36 -35.42 19.51
C HIS A 208 11.20 -36.51 20.59
N THR A 209 12.22 -37.34 20.80
CA THR A 209 12.21 -38.36 21.86
C THR A 209 12.10 -37.73 23.25
N GLN A 210 12.92 -36.71 23.54
CA GLN A 210 12.90 -36.00 24.83
C GLN A 210 11.55 -35.34 25.14
N ARG A 211 10.82 -34.93 24.10
CA ARG A 211 9.50 -34.28 24.22
C ARG A 211 8.33 -35.22 23.99
N ASN A 212 8.56 -36.53 23.87
CA ASN A 212 7.54 -37.55 23.57
C ASN A 212 6.68 -37.22 22.34
N ILE A 213 7.31 -36.67 21.29
CA ILE A 213 6.65 -36.30 20.02
C ILE A 213 6.50 -37.54 19.12
N ASN A 214 5.30 -37.76 18.59
CA ASN A 214 4.99 -38.83 17.65
C ASN A 214 4.25 -38.29 16.41
N ALA A 215 3.88 -39.16 15.47
CA ALA A 215 3.22 -38.76 14.21
C ALA A 215 1.84 -38.08 14.38
N GLN A 216 1.19 -38.25 15.54
CA GLN A 216 -0.08 -37.58 15.88
C GLN A 216 0.12 -36.23 16.58
N SER A 217 1.33 -35.93 17.05
CA SER A 217 1.65 -34.65 17.68
C SER A 217 1.56 -33.50 16.67
N ASN A 218 1.20 -32.29 17.12
CA ASN A 218 1.04 -31.13 16.24
C ASN A 218 2.40 -30.55 15.80
N CYS A 219 2.89 -30.93 14.62
CA CYS A 219 4.19 -30.45 14.11
C CYS A 219 4.23 -28.92 13.93
N VAL A 220 3.11 -28.32 13.51
CA VAL A 220 2.99 -26.86 13.27
C VAL A 220 3.21 -26.07 14.55
N GLN A 221 2.82 -26.59 15.70
CA GLN A 221 2.96 -25.91 16.99
C GLN A 221 4.42 -25.56 17.31
N CYS A 222 5.37 -26.43 16.95
CA CYS A 222 6.79 -26.22 17.22
C CYS A 222 7.56 -25.70 16.01
N HIS A 223 7.25 -26.14 14.79
CA HIS A 223 8.02 -25.78 13.59
C HIS A 223 7.51 -24.53 12.86
N MET A 224 6.31 -24.07 13.20
CA MET A 224 5.71 -22.85 12.66
C MET A 224 4.98 -22.13 13.80
N PRO A 225 5.63 -21.76 14.91
CA PRO A 225 4.94 -21.12 16.02
C PRO A 225 4.29 -19.82 15.57
N LYS A 226 3.22 -19.43 16.28
CA LYS A 226 2.60 -18.13 16.10
C LYS A 226 3.56 -17.04 16.60
N SER A 227 3.81 -16.04 15.78
CA SER A 227 4.58 -14.85 16.14
C SER A 227 3.84 -13.59 15.72
N GLY A 228 4.25 -12.44 16.27
CA GLY A 228 3.79 -11.14 15.78
C GLY A 228 4.37 -10.80 14.41
N SER A 229 3.76 -9.86 13.72
CA SER A 229 4.33 -9.20 12.54
C SER A 229 4.94 -7.85 12.88
N SER A 230 5.95 -7.42 12.12
CA SER A 230 6.62 -6.14 12.36
C SER A 230 5.82 -4.91 11.90
N ASP A 231 4.83 -5.08 11.01
CA ASP A 231 4.07 -3.99 10.39
C ASP A 231 2.68 -3.77 11.00
N ILE A 232 2.07 -4.79 11.62
CA ILE A 232 0.73 -4.69 12.23
C ILE A 232 0.78 -5.11 13.70
N PRO A 233 0.60 -4.15 14.64
CA PRO A 233 0.50 -4.46 16.06
C PRO A 233 -0.68 -5.39 16.37
N HIS A 234 -0.52 -6.26 17.36
CA HIS A 234 -1.56 -7.15 17.89
C HIS A 234 -2.14 -8.18 16.91
N VAL A 235 -1.48 -8.42 15.77
CA VAL A 235 -1.81 -9.54 14.89
C VAL A 235 -0.75 -10.62 15.03
N SER A 236 -1.20 -11.88 15.05
CA SER A 236 -0.33 -13.04 15.14
C SER A 236 -0.60 -14.01 14.00
N ILE A 237 0.50 -14.48 13.39
CA ILE A 237 0.49 -15.42 12.27
C ILE A 237 1.55 -16.50 12.47
N HIS A 238 1.38 -17.61 11.77
CA HIS A 238 2.40 -18.65 11.69
C HIS A 238 3.52 -18.20 10.74
N ASP A 239 4.77 -18.33 11.16
CA ASP A 239 5.92 -18.08 10.29
C ASP A 239 6.05 -19.21 9.25
N HIS A 240 5.92 -18.85 7.97
CA HIS A 240 5.99 -19.79 6.87
C HIS A 240 7.42 -20.19 6.49
N LYS A 241 8.47 -19.70 7.19
CA LYS A 241 9.86 -20.16 7.01
C LYS A 241 10.08 -21.60 7.47
N ILE A 242 9.16 -22.16 8.28
CA ILE A 242 9.15 -23.57 8.74
C ILE A 242 10.51 -24.00 9.28
N GLN A 243 10.77 -23.70 10.55
CA GLN A 243 12.05 -23.98 11.18
C GLN A 243 11.87 -24.21 12.68
N ILE A 244 12.85 -24.86 13.29
CA ILE A 244 12.93 -24.92 14.75
C ILE A 244 13.25 -23.49 15.24
N PRO A 245 12.43 -22.89 16.11
CA PRO A 245 12.65 -21.54 16.60
C PRO A 245 13.98 -21.47 17.35
N ILE A 246 14.85 -20.56 16.94
CA ILE A 246 16.13 -20.31 17.61
C ILE A 246 15.84 -19.40 18.80
N SER A 247 16.18 -19.82 20.03
CA SER A 247 16.01 -19.00 21.24
C SER A 247 16.85 -17.74 21.12
N TYR A 248 16.22 -16.58 21.23
CA TYR A 248 16.92 -15.30 21.15
C TYR A 248 17.55 -14.98 22.51
N ALA A 249 18.88 -15.05 22.59
CA ALA A 249 19.58 -14.07 23.40
C ALA A 249 19.43 -12.76 22.62
N HIS A 250 18.86 -11.72 23.21
CA HIS A 250 18.74 -10.42 22.55
C HIS A 250 20.09 -9.95 22.02
N SER A 251 20.40 -10.16 20.74
CA SER A 251 21.57 -9.53 20.14
C SER A 251 21.25 -8.05 20.12
N LYS A 252 21.90 -7.30 21.00
CA LYS A 252 21.88 -5.83 21.03
C LYS A 252 22.58 -5.22 19.81
N GLU A 253 22.98 -6.03 18.83
CA GLU A 253 23.62 -5.59 17.61
C GLU A 253 22.62 -4.87 16.71
N LYS A 254 23.02 -3.69 16.23
CA LYS A 254 22.22 -2.89 15.30
C LYS A 254 22.08 -3.64 13.96
N SER A 255 20.85 -3.84 13.51
CA SER A 255 20.56 -4.36 12.18
C SER A 255 20.81 -3.27 11.13
N ASN A 256 21.69 -3.53 10.16
CA ASN A 256 22.02 -2.58 9.10
C ASN A 256 21.16 -2.83 7.87
N PHE A 257 20.61 -1.77 7.27
CA PHE A 257 19.86 -1.86 6.02
C PHE A 257 20.78 -2.30 4.87
N MET A 258 20.44 -3.41 4.23
CA MET A 258 21.20 -3.99 3.11
C MET A 258 20.68 -3.53 1.75
N GLY A 259 19.39 -3.19 1.65
CA GLY A 259 18.76 -2.79 0.41
C GLY A 259 17.32 -3.27 0.27
N LEU A 260 16.70 -2.90 -0.85
CA LEU A 260 15.40 -3.44 -1.26
C LEU A 260 15.61 -4.65 -2.17
N GLN A 261 15.03 -5.79 -1.78
CA GLN A 261 15.05 -7.01 -2.59
C GLN A 261 13.71 -7.21 -3.28
N ALA A 262 13.70 -7.39 -4.59
CA ALA A 262 12.53 -7.86 -5.32
C ALA A 262 12.31 -9.35 -5.05
N ILE A 263 11.12 -9.72 -4.59
CA ILE A 263 10.83 -11.10 -4.14
C ILE A 263 10.28 -11.97 -5.27
N ASN A 264 9.49 -11.38 -6.17
CA ASN A 264 8.87 -12.08 -7.29
C ASN A 264 9.59 -11.84 -8.64
N SER A 265 10.74 -11.15 -8.63
CA SER A 265 11.53 -10.87 -9.82
C SER A 265 13.04 -10.95 -9.52
N ASN A 266 13.76 -11.72 -10.33
CA ASN A 266 15.22 -11.86 -10.20
C ASN A 266 15.98 -10.66 -10.78
N ALA A 267 15.38 -9.92 -11.72
CA ALA A 267 16.01 -8.82 -12.43
C ALA A 267 14.99 -7.70 -12.71
N PRO A 268 14.50 -6.98 -11.69
CA PRO A 268 13.53 -5.92 -11.88
C PRO A 268 14.14 -4.77 -12.70
N PRO A 269 13.37 -4.11 -13.59
CA PRO A 269 13.84 -2.96 -14.35
C PRO A 269 14.39 -1.84 -13.45
N ILE A 270 15.39 -1.11 -13.94
CA ILE A 270 16.05 -0.04 -13.15
C ILE A 270 15.03 1.03 -12.73
N LYS A 271 14.11 1.40 -13.63
CA LYS A 271 13.00 2.31 -13.33
C LYS A 271 12.18 1.84 -12.13
N THR A 272 11.77 0.57 -12.14
CA THR A 272 10.99 -0.06 -11.06
C THR A 272 11.78 -0.06 -9.74
N ARG A 273 13.09 -0.28 -9.77
CA ARG A 273 13.96 -0.19 -8.59
C ARG A 273 14.03 1.22 -8.02
N ILE A 274 14.12 2.25 -8.87
CA ILE A 274 14.09 3.66 -8.44
C ILE A 274 12.75 3.97 -7.79
N GLU A 275 11.64 3.61 -8.44
CA GLU A 275 10.30 3.79 -7.90
C GLU A 275 10.14 3.08 -6.55
N ALA A 276 10.72 1.88 -6.38
CA ALA A 276 10.74 1.19 -5.09
C ALA A 276 11.43 2.04 -4.01
N TYR A 277 12.63 2.58 -4.24
CA TYR A 277 13.29 3.43 -3.23
C TYR A 277 12.52 4.70 -2.91
N LEU A 278 11.94 5.38 -3.91
CA LEU A 278 11.11 6.57 -3.69
C LEU A 278 9.83 6.22 -2.93
N ASN A 279 9.13 5.14 -3.30
CA ASN A 279 7.96 4.63 -2.58
C ASN A 279 8.31 4.27 -1.13
N GLN A 280 9.47 3.65 -0.90
CA GLN A 280 9.91 3.26 0.43
C GLN A 280 10.10 4.47 1.34
N PHE A 281 10.74 5.52 0.81
CA PHE A 281 10.94 6.77 1.51
C PHE A 281 9.62 7.46 1.89
N GLU A 282 8.71 7.54 0.91
CA GLU A 282 7.45 8.29 1.04
C GLU A 282 6.43 7.57 1.92
N ARG A 283 6.28 6.24 1.75
CA ARG A 283 5.15 5.49 2.31
C ARG A 283 5.49 4.73 3.59
N PHE A 284 6.75 4.36 3.79
CA PHE A 284 7.14 3.41 4.84
C PHE A 284 8.15 4.00 5.82
N GLN A 285 9.31 4.43 5.33
CA GLN A 285 10.41 4.91 6.17
C GLN A 285 11.16 6.06 5.48
N SER A 286 11.04 7.27 6.02
CA SER A 286 11.63 8.50 5.46
C SER A 286 13.13 8.65 5.79
N SER A 287 13.89 7.56 5.69
CA SER A 287 15.33 7.56 5.92
C SER A 287 16.10 8.07 4.70
N VAL A 288 17.05 8.97 4.93
CA VAL A 288 17.82 9.66 3.86
C VAL A 288 18.52 8.70 2.91
N TYR A 289 19.04 7.57 3.42
CA TYR A 289 19.74 6.56 2.59
C TYR A 289 18.86 5.92 1.50
N MET A 290 17.52 5.97 1.63
CA MET A 290 16.61 5.54 0.56
C MET A 290 16.67 6.49 -0.63
N LEU A 291 16.74 7.81 -0.37
CA LEU A 291 16.91 8.82 -1.41
C LEU A 291 18.32 8.75 -2.03
N ASP A 292 19.35 8.44 -1.26
CA ASP A 292 20.71 8.25 -1.80
C ASP A 292 20.77 7.09 -2.81
N SER A 293 20.08 5.99 -2.50
CA SER A 293 19.97 4.84 -3.40
C SER A 293 19.20 5.19 -4.68
N ALA A 294 18.08 5.90 -4.56
CA ALA A 294 17.31 6.39 -5.71
C ALA A 294 18.14 7.35 -6.58
N TYR A 295 18.84 8.32 -5.97
CA TYR A 295 19.69 9.29 -6.65
C TYR A 295 20.81 8.62 -7.43
N ASN A 296 21.51 7.65 -6.84
CA ASN A 296 22.60 6.94 -7.50
C ASN A 296 22.11 6.18 -8.75
N LEU A 297 20.94 5.55 -8.68
CA LEU A 297 20.33 4.88 -9.84
C LEU A 297 19.87 5.89 -10.90
N LEU A 298 19.22 6.97 -10.50
CA LEU A 298 18.79 8.07 -11.37
C LEU A 298 19.98 8.69 -12.12
N LYS A 299 21.02 9.09 -11.39
CA LYS A 299 22.23 9.70 -11.96
C LYS A 299 22.99 8.75 -12.89
N ARG A 300 22.93 7.43 -12.69
CA ARG A 300 23.64 6.48 -13.57
C ARG A 300 22.90 6.18 -14.86
N HIS A 301 21.58 6.05 -14.80
CA HIS A 301 20.78 5.51 -15.91
C HIS A 301 19.82 6.51 -16.56
N TYR A 302 19.54 7.64 -15.89
CA TYR A 302 18.53 8.60 -16.29
C TYR A 302 19.05 10.04 -16.18
N ARG A 303 20.24 10.30 -16.74
CA ARG A 303 20.86 11.65 -16.77
C ARG A 303 20.11 12.63 -17.70
N ASN A 304 19.41 12.10 -18.71
CA ASN A 304 18.72 12.90 -19.72
C ASN A 304 17.25 13.15 -19.34
N THR A 305 16.63 14.13 -20.00
CA THR A 305 15.22 14.58 -19.84
C THR A 305 14.16 13.52 -20.10
N SER A 306 14.54 12.30 -20.49
CA SER A 306 13.64 11.23 -20.93
C SER A 306 12.74 10.67 -19.83
N PHE A 307 12.87 11.11 -18.57
CA PHE A 307 12.08 10.62 -17.43
C PHE A 307 11.74 11.71 -16.41
N GLY A 308 11.02 12.75 -16.88
CA GLY A 308 10.55 13.88 -16.09
C GLY A 308 10.03 13.52 -14.68
N ARG A 309 9.15 12.52 -14.60
CA ARG A 309 8.41 12.16 -13.37
C ARG A 309 9.30 11.77 -12.18
N LEU A 310 10.34 10.96 -12.40
CA LEU A 310 11.13 10.39 -11.29
C LEU A 310 12.05 11.40 -10.63
N TRP A 311 12.71 12.25 -11.41
CA TRP A 311 13.52 13.34 -10.88
C TRP A 311 12.66 14.38 -10.16
N ILE A 312 11.51 14.75 -10.72
CA ILE A 312 10.56 15.66 -10.06
C ILE A 312 10.14 15.10 -8.70
N ARG A 313 9.75 13.82 -8.64
CA ARG A 313 9.38 13.17 -7.38
C ARG A 313 10.56 13.09 -6.40
N TYR A 314 11.76 12.77 -6.88
CA TYR A 314 12.96 12.75 -6.05
C TYR A 314 13.23 14.11 -5.38
N TYR A 315 13.28 15.19 -6.16
CA TYR A 315 13.53 16.53 -5.62
C TYR A 315 12.41 17.00 -4.71
N TYR A 316 11.16 16.67 -5.01
CA TYR A 316 10.02 16.95 -4.14
C TYR A 316 10.16 16.24 -2.78
N LEU A 317 10.47 14.94 -2.77
CA LEU A 317 10.67 14.17 -1.54
C LEU A 317 11.89 14.66 -0.73
N LYS A 318 12.92 15.19 -1.40
CA LYS A 318 14.06 15.85 -0.77
C LYS A 318 13.72 17.27 -0.26
N SER A 319 12.55 17.81 -0.59
CA SER A 319 12.16 19.21 -0.37
C SER A 319 13.09 20.23 -1.06
N ASP A 320 13.74 19.83 -2.16
CA ASP A 320 14.63 20.67 -2.95
C ASP A 320 13.85 21.28 -4.13
N TYR A 321 12.99 22.25 -3.82
CA TYR A 321 12.09 22.85 -4.80
C TYR A 321 12.80 23.70 -5.85
N LEU A 322 14.00 24.21 -5.55
CA LEU A 322 14.83 24.93 -6.53
C LEU A 322 15.33 23.97 -7.60
N ALA A 323 15.97 22.86 -7.20
CA ALA A 323 16.46 21.86 -8.15
C ALA A 323 15.31 21.20 -8.94
N LEU A 324 14.13 21.02 -8.32
CA LEU A 324 12.93 20.56 -9.02
C LEU A 324 12.57 21.47 -10.20
N LEU A 325 12.47 22.78 -9.97
CA LEU A 325 12.09 23.73 -11.02
C LEU A 325 13.20 23.96 -12.05
N GLU A 326 14.47 23.89 -11.63
CA GLU A 326 15.61 23.88 -12.56
C GLU A 326 15.52 22.67 -13.50
N TYR A 327 15.22 21.48 -12.97
CA TYR A 327 15.02 20.29 -13.78
C TYR A 327 13.81 20.40 -14.72
N VAL A 328 12.70 21.02 -14.27
CA VAL A 328 11.56 21.34 -15.14
C VAL A 328 11.99 22.24 -16.31
N ASN A 329 12.83 23.25 -16.06
CA ASN A 329 13.36 24.12 -17.12
C ASN A 329 14.28 23.36 -18.08
N ILE A 330 15.15 22.49 -17.58
CA ILE A 330 16.01 21.61 -18.40
C ILE A 330 15.16 20.71 -19.33
N CYS A 331 13.98 20.28 -18.87
CA CYS A 331 13.01 19.53 -19.68
C CYS A 331 12.26 20.37 -20.74
N GLY A 332 12.59 21.66 -20.89
CA GLY A 332 11.91 22.59 -21.79
C GLY A 332 10.68 23.27 -21.16
N GLY A 333 10.57 23.27 -19.83
CA GLY A 333 9.49 23.90 -19.08
C GLY A 333 8.20 23.09 -19.03
N THR A 334 7.20 23.63 -18.34
CA THR A 334 5.89 22.97 -18.13
C THR A 334 5.18 22.67 -19.45
N GLN A 335 5.25 23.55 -20.45
CA GLN A 335 4.62 23.33 -21.76
C GLN A 335 5.18 22.10 -22.49
N SER A 336 6.49 21.85 -22.35
CA SER A 336 7.14 20.66 -22.92
C SER A 336 6.68 19.40 -22.19
N LEU A 337 6.69 19.42 -20.84
CA LEU A 337 6.24 18.31 -20.01
C LEU A 337 4.79 17.91 -20.29
N LEU A 338 3.90 18.90 -20.53
CA LEU A 338 2.48 18.65 -20.81
C LEU A 338 2.25 17.83 -22.08
N LYS A 339 3.19 17.81 -23.04
CA LYS A 339 3.07 16.95 -24.24
C LYS A 339 3.21 15.47 -23.91
N TYR A 340 3.92 15.13 -22.84
CA TYR A 340 4.25 13.75 -22.46
C TYR A 340 3.49 13.27 -21.21
N PHE A 341 3.13 14.18 -20.31
CA PHE A 341 2.53 13.87 -19.02
C PHE A 341 1.16 14.55 -18.89
N ASN A 342 0.17 14.02 -19.61
CA ASN A 342 -1.20 14.52 -19.66
C ASN A 342 -2.25 13.40 -19.55
N SER A 343 -1.86 12.24 -19.06
CA SER A 343 -2.71 11.06 -19.02
C SER A 343 -3.41 10.89 -17.67
N LYS A 344 -4.64 10.36 -17.72
CA LYS A 344 -5.34 9.89 -16.52
C LYS A 344 -5.09 8.40 -16.36
N ASP A 345 -4.71 7.97 -15.17
CA ASP A 345 -4.60 6.57 -14.80
C ASP A 345 -5.12 6.34 -13.37
N PHE A 346 -5.21 5.08 -12.94
CA PHE A 346 -5.74 4.74 -11.62
C PHE A 346 -4.83 5.19 -10.46
N GLU A 347 -3.54 5.37 -10.73
CA GLU A 347 -2.54 5.81 -9.74
C GLU A 347 -2.35 7.34 -9.74
N ASN A 348 -3.05 8.04 -10.64
CA ASN A 348 -2.94 9.48 -10.88
C ASN A 348 -1.47 9.94 -11.09
N ARG A 349 -0.64 9.15 -11.78
CA ARG A 349 0.83 9.34 -11.85
C ARG A 349 1.23 10.72 -12.37
N ASP A 350 0.63 11.14 -13.48
CA ASP A 350 0.90 12.46 -14.08
C ASP A 350 0.33 13.58 -13.22
N ALA A 351 -0.85 13.39 -12.64
CA ALA A 351 -1.47 14.37 -11.76
C ALA A 351 -0.62 14.64 -10.51
N TRP A 352 -0.05 13.61 -9.88
CA TRP A 352 0.91 13.75 -8.78
C TRP A 352 2.17 14.50 -9.18
N MET A 353 2.70 14.26 -10.39
CA MET A 353 3.83 15.01 -10.90
C MET A 353 3.51 16.51 -11.00
N TRP A 354 2.34 16.86 -11.56
CA TRP A 354 1.87 18.23 -11.66
C TRP A 354 1.61 18.88 -10.29
N TYR A 355 1.10 18.10 -9.34
CA TYR A 355 0.97 18.51 -7.95
C TYR A 355 2.34 18.87 -7.33
N HIS A 356 3.37 18.04 -7.53
CA HIS A 356 4.72 18.32 -7.04
C HIS A 356 5.32 19.61 -7.65
N ILE A 357 5.11 19.83 -8.95
CA ILE A 357 5.53 21.07 -9.63
C ILE A 357 4.80 22.29 -9.03
N ALA A 358 3.49 22.17 -8.80
CA ALA A 358 2.69 23.25 -8.23
C ALA A 358 3.11 23.61 -6.79
N GLU A 359 3.39 22.60 -5.96
CA GLU A 359 3.94 22.83 -4.62
C GLU A 359 5.32 23.50 -4.70
N ALA A 360 6.19 23.10 -5.64
CA ALA A 360 7.49 23.75 -5.83
C ALA A 360 7.35 25.23 -6.21
N TYR A 361 6.47 25.57 -7.16
CA TYR A 361 6.18 26.98 -7.48
C TYR A 361 5.59 27.75 -6.29
N THR A 362 4.75 27.12 -5.49
CA THR A 362 4.19 27.72 -4.27
C THR A 362 5.29 28.08 -3.28
N GLN A 363 6.23 27.18 -3.03
CA GLN A 363 7.37 27.41 -2.15
C GLN A 363 8.31 28.50 -2.68
N GLN A 364 8.42 28.63 -4.00
CA GLN A 364 9.17 29.72 -4.65
C GLN A 364 8.37 31.02 -4.79
N LYS A 365 7.20 31.13 -4.16
CA LYS A 365 6.35 32.33 -4.19
C LYS A 365 5.98 32.75 -5.62
N LYS A 366 5.75 31.79 -6.51
CA LYS A 366 5.28 31.97 -7.89
C LYS A 366 3.81 31.51 -8.01
N PRO A 367 2.84 32.29 -7.50
CA PRO A 367 1.46 31.82 -7.31
C PRO A 367 0.73 31.53 -8.63
N MET A 368 0.99 32.28 -9.70
CA MET A 368 0.34 32.06 -10.99
C MET A 368 0.80 30.77 -11.67
N ASP A 369 2.10 30.46 -11.58
CA ASP A 369 2.64 29.21 -12.12
C ASP A 369 2.18 28.01 -11.28
N ALA A 370 2.12 28.17 -9.96
CA ALA A 370 1.57 27.19 -9.05
C ALA A 370 0.11 26.86 -9.38
N LEU A 371 -0.72 27.89 -9.61
CA LEU A 371 -2.14 27.69 -9.95
C LEU A 371 -2.29 26.96 -11.29
N LYS A 372 -1.55 27.33 -12.33
CA LYS A 372 -1.58 26.64 -13.63
C LYS A 372 -1.19 25.16 -13.51
N ALA A 373 -0.10 24.85 -12.80
CA ALA A 373 0.32 23.47 -12.59
C ALA A 373 -0.72 22.68 -11.77
N MET A 374 -1.33 23.30 -10.75
CA MET A 374 -2.39 22.68 -9.95
C MET A 374 -3.67 22.46 -10.75
N GLU A 375 -4.02 23.37 -11.68
CA GLU A 375 -5.13 23.18 -12.60
C GLU A 375 -4.93 21.96 -13.49
N THR A 376 -3.71 21.72 -13.97
CA THR A 376 -3.38 20.48 -14.69
C THR A 376 -3.53 19.26 -13.78
N ALA A 377 -3.04 19.31 -12.54
CA ALA A 377 -3.20 18.20 -11.59
C ALA A 377 -4.68 17.86 -11.35
N VAL A 378 -5.53 18.87 -11.14
CA VAL A 378 -6.98 18.71 -10.97
C VAL A 378 -7.67 18.24 -12.25
N LEU A 379 -7.25 18.69 -13.44
CA LEU A 379 -7.80 18.22 -14.70
C LEU A 379 -7.58 16.71 -14.88
N LEU A 380 -6.41 16.22 -14.50
CA LEU A 380 -6.03 14.81 -14.59
C LEU A 380 -6.66 13.95 -13.48
N ALA A 381 -6.78 14.48 -12.26
CA ALA A 381 -7.40 13.80 -11.13
C ALA A 381 -8.54 14.65 -10.51
N PRO A 382 -9.69 14.79 -11.19
CA PRO A 382 -10.77 15.70 -10.78
C PRO A 382 -11.49 15.30 -9.50
N TYR A 383 -11.32 14.05 -9.05
CA TYR A 383 -11.91 13.55 -7.80
C TYR A 383 -10.86 13.40 -6.69
N ASN A 384 -9.66 13.94 -6.88
CA ASN A 384 -8.68 14.03 -5.81
C ASN A 384 -8.99 15.26 -4.93
N HIS A 385 -9.61 15.03 -3.78
CA HIS A 385 -9.98 16.08 -2.83
C HIS A 385 -8.78 16.88 -2.32
N GLU A 386 -7.57 16.30 -2.31
CA GLU A 386 -6.38 17.05 -1.91
C GLU A 386 -5.98 18.08 -2.96
N PHE A 387 -5.99 17.70 -4.24
CA PHE A 387 -5.66 18.62 -5.33
C PHE A 387 -6.70 19.74 -5.44
N LEU A 388 -7.98 19.40 -5.34
CA LEU A 388 -9.06 20.39 -5.30
C LEU A 388 -8.89 21.37 -4.14
N ASN A 389 -8.62 20.86 -2.93
CA ASN A 389 -8.42 21.71 -1.76
C ASN A 389 -7.22 22.64 -1.93
N LYS A 390 -6.11 22.14 -2.49
CA LYS A 390 -4.90 22.93 -2.74
C LYS A 390 -5.11 23.99 -3.83
N LYS A 391 -5.83 23.66 -4.90
CA LYS A 391 -6.30 24.64 -5.90
C LYS A 391 -7.13 25.75 -5.25
N ALA A 392 -8.09 25.40 -4.41
CA ALA A 392 -8.94 26.37 -3.72
C ALA A 392 -8.13 27.31 -2.80
N VAL A 393 -7.12 26.79 -2.10
CA VAL A 393 -6.19 27.63 -1.30
C VAL A 393 -5.39 28.59 -2.19
N LEU A 394 -4.89 28.14 -3.35
CA LEU A 394 -4.21 29.02 -4.31
C LEU A 394 -5.14 30.11 -4.86
N LEU A 395 -6.40 29.77 -5.15
CA LEU A 395 -7.42 30.73 -5.59
C LEU A 395 -7.74 31.75 -4.49
N TYR A 396 -7.89 31.30 -3.24
CA TYR A 396 -8.10 32.19 -2.10
C TYR A 396 -6.97 33.21 -1.99
N ASN A 397 -5.71 32.74 -2.04
CA ASN A 397 -4.53 33.61 -1.96
C ASN A 397 -4.40 34.55 -3.17
N ALA A 398 -4.99 34.18 -4.31
CA ALA A 398 -5.11 35.02 -5.50
C ALA A 398 -6.34 35.95 -5.47
N ASN A 399 -7.01 36.09 -4.32
CA ASN A 399 -8.23 36.88 -4.11
C ASN A 399 -9.45 36.45 -4.96
N ARG A 400 -9.45 35.20 -5.46
CA ARG A 400 -10.55 34.58 -6.20
C ARG A 400 -11.45 33.79 -5.24
N LEU A 401 -12.02 34.50 -4.26
CA LEU A 401 -12.68 33.91 -3.08
C LEU A 401 -13.88 33.04 -3.42
N ASN A 402 -14.76 33.50 -4.32
CA ASN A 402 -15.97 32.78 -4.70
C ASN A 402 -15.65 31.40 -5.31
N GLU A 403 -14.60 31.32 -6.14
CA GLU A 403 -14.19 30.06 -6.76
C GLU A 403 -13.62 29.09 -5.72
N ALA A 404 -12.86 29.58 -4.74
CA ALA A 404 -12.36 28.76 -3.64
C ALA A 404 -13.52 28.16 -2.82
N VAL A 405 -14.52 28.98 -2.46
CA VAL A 405 -15.70 28.54 -1.70
C VAL A 405 -16.52 27.49 -2.47
N ILE A 406 -16.70 27.68 -3.79
CA ILE A 406 -17.38 26.69 -4.64
C ILE A 406 -16.65 25.34 -4.61
N ILE A 407 -15.32 25.34 -4.73
CA ILE A 407 -14.54 24.10 -4.68
C ILE A 407 -14.62 23.44 -3.31
N TRP A 408 -14.47 24.17 -2.21
CA TRP A 408 -14.61 23.59 -0.87
C TRP A 408 -16.01 23.03 -0.64
N SER A 409 -17.06 23.71 -1.11
CA SER A 409 -18.44 23.20 -1.03
C SER A 409 -18.62 21.92 -1.82
N ALA A 410 -18.03 21.81 -3.01
CA ALA A 410 -18.07 20.61 -3.84
C ALA A 410 -17.35 19.43 -3.16
N ILE A 411 -16.16 19.66 -2.58
CA ILE A 411 -15.45 18.63 -1.80
C ILE A 411 -16.33 18.13 -0.66
N LEU A 412 -16.96 19.03 0.10
CA LEU A 412 -17.78 18.67 1.26
C LEU A 412 -19.09 17.97 0.89
N LYS A 413 -19.58 18.16 -0.34
CA LYS A 413 -20.74 17.43 -0.87
C LYS A 413 -20.38 15.97 -1.18
N GLU A 414 -19.18 15.71 -1.69
CA GLU A 414 -18.70 14.37 -2.03
C GLU A 414 -18.11 13.63 -0.80
N GLU A 415 -17.37 14.33 0.05
CA GLU A 415 -16.71 13.80 1.23
C GLU A 415 -16.95 14.74 2.43
N PRO A 416 -18.08 14.59 3.13
CA PRO A 416 -18.37 15.38 4.33
C PRO A 416 -17.31 15.26 5.42
N GLY A 417 -16.52 14.17 5.44
CA GLY A 417 -15.43 13.95 6.38
C GLY A 417 -14.13 14.71 6.08
N PHE A 418 -14.03 15.45 4.98
CA PHE A 418 -12.79 16.12 4.58
C PHE A 418 -12.49 17.37 5.44
N ALA A 419 -11.87 17.14 6.61
CA ALA A 419 -11.63 18.14 7.65
C ALA A 419 -10.96 19.45 7.18
N ARG A 420 -10.12 19.41 6.14
CA ARG A 420 -9.38 20.57 5.62
C ARG A 420 -10.27 21.54 4.83
N ALA A 421 -11.31 21.06 4.15
CA ALA A 421 -12.27 21.96 3.50
C ALA A 421 -13.12 22.70 4.55
N TRP A 422 -13.55 22.00 5.62
CA TRP A 422 -14.19 22.64 6.78
C TRP A 422 -13.29 23.69 7.43
N LEU A 423 -12.00 23.39 7.60
CA LEU A 423 -11.03 24.34 8.13
C LEU A 423 -10.95 25.60 7.27
N ASN A 424 -10.78 25.43 5.97
CA ASN A 424 -10.56 26.55 5.06
C ASN A 424 -11.81 27.44 4.94
N MET A 425 -13.01 26.84 4.92
CA MET A 425 -14.27 27.58 5.05
C MET A 425 -14.37 28.32 6.40
N GLY A 426 -13.98 27.66 7.50
CA GLY A 426 -13.95 28.30 8.81
C GLY A 426 -12.96 29.46 8.90
N TYR A 427 -11.81 29.34 8.25
CA TYR A 427 -10.84 30.42 8.12
C TYR A 427 -11.39 31.57 7.27
N TYR A 428 -12.02 31.29 6.12
CA TYR A 428 -12.69 32.30 5.30
C TYR A 428 -13.66 33.13 6.14
N PHE A 429 -14.57 32.50 6.90
CA PHE A 429 -15.52 33.23 7.74
C PHE A 429 -14.85 33.99 8.88
N LEU A 430 -13.76 33.45 9.45
CA LEU A 430 -13.00 34.13 10.50
C LEU A 430 -12.32 35.40 9.97
N ASP A 431 -11.78 35.34 8.74
CA ASP A 431 -11.12 36.46 8.06
C ASP A 431 -12.12 37.58 7.71
N HIS A 432 -13.38 37.22 7.46
CA HIS A 432 -14.48 38.16 7.20
C HIS A 432 -15.28 38.54 8.46
N ASN A 433 -14.74 38.27 9.65
CA ASN A 433 -15.34 38.58 10.95
C ASN A 433 -16.76 37.98 11.18
N GLN A 434 -17.11 36.92 10.46
CA GLN A 434 -18.37 36.19 10.62
C GLN A 434 -18.19 35.07 11.65
N LEU A 435 -18.10 35.45 12.93
CA LEU A 435 -17.65 34.57 14.01
C LEU A 435 -18.56 33.36 14.27
N ASP A 436 -19.86 33.49 14.04
CA ASP A 436 -20.82 32.39 14.22
C ASP A 436 -20.63 31.30 13.16
N SER A 437 -20.51 31.70 11.90
CA SER A 437 -20.17 30.80 10.80
C SER A 437 -18.80 30.17 11.03
N ALA A 438 -17.77 30.98 11.33
CA ALA A 438 -16.42 30.49 11.62
C ALA A 438 -16.43 29.40 12.71
N ARG A 439 -17.18 29.62 13.80
CA ARG A 439 -17.37 28.64 14.87
C ARG A 439 -17.96 27.33 14.37
N THR A 440 -19.02 27.38 13.58
CA THR A 440 -19.68 26.20 13.02
C THR A 440 -18.72 25.37 12.16
N TYR A 441 -18.05 26.01 11.20
CA TYR A 441 -17.14 25.32 10.28
C TYR A 441 -15.88 24.80 10.98
N LEU A 442 -15.27 25.57 11.88
CA LEU A 442 -14.08 25.15 12.62
C LEU A 442 -14.38 24.01 13.60
N LYS A 443 -15.56 24.01 14.25
CA LYS A 443 -16.00 22.89 15.11
C LYS A 443 -16.22 21.62 14.29
N LYS A 444 -16.78 21.72 13.07
CA LYS A 444 -16.89 20.57 12.15
C LYS A 444 -15.51 20.05 11.72
N SER A 445 -14.58 20.94 11.38
CA SER A 445 -13.20 20.55 11.09
C SER A 445 -12.56 19.79 12.26
N TYR A 446 -12.73 20.30 13.50
CA TYR A 446 -12.22 19.66 14.71
C TYR A 446 -12.88 18.31 14.99
N HIS A 447 -14.19 18.17 14.74
CA HIS A 447 -14.89 16.90 14.89
C HIS A 447 -14.29 15.81 13.97
N TYR A 448 -14.05 16.13 12.70
CA TYR A 448 -13.47 15.17 11.75
C TYR A 448 -11.96 14.94 11.94
N ASN A 449 -11.21 15.94 12.40
CA ASN A 449 -9.80 15.78 12.75
C ASN A 449 -9.39 16.60 13.99
N PRO A 450 -9.46 15.99 15.19
CA PRO A 450 -9.07 16.65 16.44
C PRO A 450 -7.57 16.98 16.57
N PHE A 451 -6.71 16.35 15.74
CA PHE A 451 -5.26 16.52 15.75
C PHE A 451 -4.78 17.55 14.72
N HIS A 452 -5.70 18.25 14.04
CA HIS A 452 -5.32 19.24 13.06
C HIS A 452 -4.89 20.55 13.73
N VAL A 453 -3.58 20.76 13.84
CA VAL A 453 -2.97 21.90 14.56
C VAL A 453 -3.51 23.25 14.08
N THR A 454 -3.67 23.45 12.77
CA THR A 454 -4.21 24.71 12.22
C THR A 454 -5.66 24.95 12.61
N THR A 455 -6.46 23.89 12.74
CA THR A 455 -7.85 24.00 13.21
C THR A 455 -7.89 24.45 14.67
N LEU A 456 -7.02 23.90 15.52
CA LEU A 456 -6.90 24.30 16.92
C LEU A 456 -6.43 25.76 17.05
N SER A 457 -5.47 26.20 16.22
CA SER A 457 -5.04 27.60 16.16
C SER A 457 -6.17 28.55 15.75
N ASN A 458 -6.97 28.18 14.75
CA ASN A 458 -8.10 29.01 14.30
C ASN A 458 -9.24 29.04 15.34
N LEU A 459 -9.47 27.93 16.07
CA LEU A 459 -10.41 27.89 17.19
C LEU A 459 -9.93 28.76 18.37
N GLU A 460 -8.64 28.69 18.72
CA GLU A 460 -8.04 29.60 19.71
C GLU A 460 -8.24 31.07 19.32
N ARG A 461 -7.91 31.44 18.07
CA ARG A 461 -8.12 32.79 17.54
C ARG A 461 -9.59 33.22 17.61
N LEU A 462 -10.51 32.38 17.16
CA LEU A 462 -11.94 32.64 17.20
C LEU A 462 -12.43 32.91 18.64
N TYR A 463 -12.03 32.08 19.61
CA TYR A 463 -12.50 32.26 20.98
C TYR A 463 -11.88 33.46 21.69
N ASN A 464 -10.67 33.87 21.30
CA ASN A 464 -10.11 35.16 21.71
C ASN A 464 -10.95 36.33 21.16
N MET A 465 -11.33 36.30 19.87
CA MET A 465 -12.19 37.33 19.27
C MET A 465 -13.59 37.41 19.90
N LEU A 466 -14.10 36.27 20.41
CA LEU A 466 -15.36 36.19 21.15
C LEU A 466 -15.24 36.54 22.64
N ASN A 467 -14.06 36.94 23.13
CA ASN A 467 -13.78 37.17 24.55
C ASN A 467 -14.09 35.95 25.47
N LYS A 468 -14.00 34.73 24.93
CA LYS A 468 -14.23 33.47 25.66
C LYS A 468 -12.90 32.84 26.07
N ASN A 469 -12.25 33.46 27.05
CA ASN A 469 -10.87 33.14 27.47
C ASN A 469 -10.66 31.68 27.88
N ASP A 470 -11.64 31.03 28.50
CA ASP A 470 -11.51 29.62 28.91
C ASP A 470 -11.49 28.67 27.71
N SER A 471 -12.33 28.93 26.72
CA SER A 471 -12.34 28.14 25.47
C SER A 471 -11.06 28.34 24.68
N ALA A 472 -10.55 29.57 24.60
CA ALA A 472 -9.28 29.85 23.94
C ALA A 472 -8.11 29.12 24.62
N ARG A 473 -8.03 29.17 25.96
CA ARG A 473 -7.03 28.44 26.75
C ARG A 473 -7.10 26.93 26.54
N TYR A 474 -8.31 26.38 26.48
CA TYR A 474 -8.52 24.96 26.20
C TYR A 474 -7.93 24.54 24.84
N TYR A 475 -8.28 25.25 23.76
CA TYR A 475 -7.77 24.94 22.42
C TYR A 475 -6.27 25.16 22.27
N LYS A 476 -5.71 26.17 22.95
CA LYS A 476 -4.28 26.37 23.05
C LYS A 476 -3.57 25.19 23.71
N ALA A 477 -4.09 24.69 24.83
CA ALA A 477 -3.52 23.54 25.53
C ALA A 477 -3.56 22.26 24.67
N LEU A 478 -4.69 21.99 24.00
CA LEU A 478 -4.81 20.88 23.05
C LEU A 478 -3.78 20.99 21.92
N LYS A 479 -3.62 22.18 21.34
CA LYS A 479 -2.64 22.42 20.26
C LYS A 479 -1.23 22.01 20.68
N TYR A 480 -0.78 22.43 21.87
CA TYR A 480 0.55 22.06 22.36
C TYR A 480 0.68 20.56 22.61
N LYS A 481 -0.35 19.92 23.18
CA LYS A 481 -0.37 18.46 23.39
C LYS A 481 -0.24 17.71 22.06
N VAL A 482 -0.94 18.15 21.02
CA VAL A 482 -0.86 17.54 19.68
C VAL A 482 0.54 17.72 19.07
N ILE A 483 1.12 18.92 19.17
CA ILE A 483 2.49 19.18 18.68
C ILE A 483 3.50 18.28 19.38
N GLU A 484 3.39 18.12 20.69
CA GLU A 484 4.29 17.27 21.49
C GLU A 484 4.16 15.79 21.09
N LEU A 485 2.93 15.29 20.96
CA LEU A 485 2.68 13.92 20.49
C LEU A 485 3.27 13.69 19.10
N THR A 486 3.14 14.65 18.20
CA THR A 486 3.68 14.57 16.83
C THR A 486 5.21 14.52 16.83
N LYS A 487 5.86 15.35 17.67
CA LYS A 487 7.33 15.33 17.83
C LYS A 487 7.83 13.99 18.36
N ARG A 488 7.17 13.45 19.39
CA ARG A 488 7.51 12.13 19.96
C ARG A 488 7.37 11.02 18.92
N GLN A 489 6.32 11.05 18.10
CA GLN A 489 6.12 10.09 17.01
C GLN A 489 7.18 10.22 15.92
N ALA A 490 7.57 11.44 15.53
CA ALA A 490 8.63 11.66 14.55
C ALA A 490 9.99 11.12 15.06
N GLN A 491 10.32 11.39 16.33
CA GLN A 491 11.52 10.87 16.97
C GLN A 491 11.52 9.34 17.06
N ALA A 492 10.38 8.72 17.38
CA ALA A 492 10.27 7.26 17.40
C ALA A 492 10.53 6.63 16.01
N LYS A 493 10.08 7.28 14.92
CA LYS A 493 10.33 6.81 13.54
C LYS A 493 11.79 6.93 13.08
N THR A 494 12.59 7.81 13.69
CA THR A 494 14.03 7.97 13.37
C THR A 494 14.95 7.14 14.27
N SER A 495 14.41 6.56 15.35
CA SER A 495 15.16 5.83 16.38
C SER A 495 15.21 4.31 16.16
N THR A 496 14.54 3.82 15.12
CA THR A 496 14.47 2.42 14.68
C THR A 496 15.04 2.31 13.28
#